data_AF-A0A3P7I769-F1
#
_entry.id   AF-A0A3P7I769-F1
#
_cell.length_a   1.000
_cell.length_b   1.000
_cell.length_c   1.000
_cell.angle_alpha   90.00
_cell.angle_beta   90.00
_cell.angle_gamma   90.00
#
_symmetry.space_group_name_H-M   'P 1'
#
loop_
_entity.id
_entity.type
_entity.pdbx_description
1 polymer ?
#
loop_
_entity_poly.entity_id
_entity_poly.type
_entity_poly.pdbx_seq_one_letter_code
_entity_poly.pdbx_strand_id
1 'polypeptide(L)'
;MTRIFGSSRDKEIARPLNPIVTLEGSITQSAWAGISRSSPMKTRIKTLLQLQDVLKSRTLQVSSLEGIWLDCNDMLNDPDTKTPTLRVLIEMTETQYTQLGLALKHTFFTAIQGMGCEELSLKWLNVLSEYGKTITGFEKDIDVLVAKWTEETLFAKDHPQALLVLQLAQHLIQHNSAFIGEENMKAIVHAVCVRACKTMDPLISHCLDVLDNVLKYGDLPPSELMAVVATLCVLVCESRFREQAWSLARALLTSQMGQRTRKALLSILNGTGTGQRPHGERRANDEPNEKKMKRMLRGAIFCLANANWGTAQVDAVRCSPASIIEPMRTAIQVDETICYDVLFDIRRLIQKYGRDLQHMTWIKLVELFETVIDLCEQRSEYAKTCENSLHQILLLTEQLYSDGHFGAPPDLLYDLIEKCADRRPDTSVVKLIQYRSMNLTPLTPNWIPSMLQLVRRYSHESQRPERRSKVCRLVL
;
A
#
# COMPACT_ATOMS: atom_id res chain seq x y z
N MET A 1 -33.63 50.92 58.64
CA MET A 1 -33.54 49.86 57.60
C MET A 1 -34.07 50.43 56.30
N THR A 2 -33.30 50.20 55.23
CA THR A 2 -33.67 50.28 53.80
C THR A 2 -33.88 51.66 53.16
N ARG A 3 -32.82 52.09 52.45
CA ARG A 3 -32.77 53.09 51.37
C ARG A 3 -33.59 52.62 50.16
N ILE A 4 -34.00 53.56 49.29
CA ILE A 4 -33.68 53.55 47.84
C ILE A 4 -33.81 55.00 47.31
N PHE A 5 -32.68 55.55 46.87
CA PHE A 5 -32.56 56.73 46.02
C PHE A 5 -32.81 56.31 44.57
N GLY A 6 -33.70 57.00 43.86
CA GLY A 6 -33.77 56.97 42.40
C GLY A 6 -33.01 58.17 41.85
N SER A 7 -31.78 57.95 41.40
CA SER A 7 -30.98 58.94 40.64
C SER A 7 -30.69 58.39 39.25
N SER A 8 -30.80 59.31 38.29
CA SER A 8 -30.43 59.30 36.88
C SER A 8 -29.55 58.13 36.42
N ARG A 9 -30.02 57.41 35.40
CA ARG A 9 -29.14 56.68 34.48
C ARG A 9 -29.22 57.34 33.12
N ASP A 10 -28.23 58.20 32.89
CA ASP A 10 -27.87 58.70 31.59
C ASP A 10 -27.72 57.55 30.59
N LYS A 11 -28.28 57.78 29.40
CA LYS A 11 -28.00 57.01 28.19
C LYS A 11 -26.54 57.24 27.82
N GLU A 12 -25.64 56.35 28.23
CA GLU A 12 -24.38 56.16 27.50
C GLU A 12 -24.70 55.58 26.13
N ILE A 13 -24.88 56.48 25.16
CA ILE A 13 -24.83 56.15 23.74
C ILE A 13 -23.41 55.69 23.48
N ALA A 14 -23.24 54.38 23.30
CA ALA A 14 -21.99 53.79 22.82
C ALA A 14 -21.56 54.54 21.54
N ARG A 15 -20.44 55.28 21.62
CA ARG A 15 -19.82 55.89 20.44
C ARG A 15 -19.56 54.78 19.42
N PRO A 16 -19.97 54.92 18.14
CA PRO A 16 -19.54 53.98 17.13
C PRO A 16 -18.01 54.04 17.08
N LEU A 17 -17.34 52.89 17.24
CA LEU A 17 -15.92 52.79 16.87
C LEU A 17 -15.77 53.40 15.48
N ASN A 18 -14.84 54.34 15.32
CA ASN A 18 -14.57 54.96 14.02
C ASN A 18 -14.47 53.85 12.96
N PRO A 19 -15.25 53.93 11.87
CA PRO A 19 -15.27 52.87 10.88
C PRO A 19 -13.87 52.70 10.30
N ILE A 20 -13.35 51.47 10.37
CA ILE A 20 -12.00 51.11 9.92
C ILE A 20 -11.95 51.06 8.39
N VAL A 21 -13.11 50.87 7.75
CA VAL A 21 -13.28 50.82 6.31
C VAL A 21 -14.39 51.76 5.91
N THR A 22 -14.15 52.50 4.82
CA THR A 22 -15.12 53.40 4.18
C THR A 22 -16.31 52.63 3.61
N LEU A 23 -17.36 53.34 3.18
CA LEU A 23 -18.50 52.73 2.48
C LEU A 23 -18.08 52.03 1.17
N GLU A 24 -17.02 52.52 0.52
CA GLU A 24 -16.50 52.02 -0.75
C GLU A 24 -15.52 50.84 -0.61
N GLY A 25 -15.27 50.38 0.63
CA GLY A 25 -14.38 49.24 0.87
C GLY A 25 -12.89 49.58 1.00
N SER A 26 -12.50 50.86 0.98
CA SER A 26 -11.13 51.29 1.26
C SER A 26 -10.88 51.46 2.76
N ILE A 27 -9.70 51.07 3.22
CA ILE A 27 -9.27 51.25 4.62
C ILE A 27 -9.10 52.74 4.94
N THR A 28 -9.59 53.18 6.10
CA THR A 28 -9.53 54.60 6.50
C THR A 28 -8.10 55.04 6.88
N GLN A 29 -7.80 56.32 6.73
CA GLN A 29 -6.47 56.86 7.05
C GLN A 29 -6.05 56.61 8.50
N SER A 30 -7.00 56.64 9.45
CA SER A 30 -6.74 56.30 10.86
C SER A 30 -6.37 54.83 11.05
N ALA A 31 -6.97 53.94 10.25
CA ALA A 31 -6.66 52.51 10.29
C ALA A 31 -5.28 52.24 9.67
N TRP A 32 -4.96 52.87 8.53
CA TRP A 32 -3.61 52.84 7.94
C TRP A 32 -2.53 53.34 8.92
N ALA A 33 -2.77 54.48 9.58
CA ALA A 33 -1.87 54.97 10.61
C ALA A 33 -1.70 53.96 11.77
N GLY A 34 -2.76 53.23 12.11
CA GLY A 34 -2.74 52.19 13.15
C GLY A 34 -1.90 50.97 12.82
N ILE A 35 -1.90 50.50 11.56
CA ILE A 35 -1.11 49.33 11.11
C ILE A 35 0.29 49.67 10.59
N SER A 36 0.54 50.94 10.23
CA SER A 36 1.82 51.43 9.76
C SER A 36 3.00 50.97 10.62
N ARG A 37 4.14 50.71 9.98
CA ARG A 37 5.41 50.34 10.63
C ARG A 37 5.91 51.37 11.66
N SER A 38 5.44 52.62 11.58
CA SER A 38 5.77 53.68 12.55
C SER A 38 5.02 53.55 13.88
N SER A 39 3.96 52.74 13.94
CA SER A 39 3.11 52.61 15.12
C SER A 39 3.64 51.55 16.11
N PRO A 40 3.38 51.71 17.42
CA PRO A 40 3.75 50.69 18.41
C PRO A 40 3.11 49.33 18.08
N MET A 41 3.86 48.25 18.30
CA MET A 41 3.45 46.89 17.90
C MET A 41 2.08 46.48 18.47
N LYS A 42 1.79 46.86 19.72
CA LYS A 42 0.49 46.62 20.36
C LYS A 42 -0.67 47.32 19.64
N THR A 43 -0.43 48.53 19.13
CA THR A 43 -1.43 49.28 18.34
C THR A 43 -1.64 48.60 17.00
N ARG A 44 -0.55 48.20 16.31
CA ARG A 44 -0.61 47.50 15.03
C ARG A 44 -1.42 46.21 15.11
N ILE A 45 -1.12 45.33 16.08
CA ILE A 45 -1.89 44.10 16.30
C ILE A 45 -3.37 44.40 16.59
N LYS A 46 -3.66 45.39 17.45
CA LYS A 46 -5.03 45.75 17.77
C LYS A 46 -5.80 46.18 16.52
N THR A 47 -5.22 47.03 15.69
CA THR A 47 -5.85 47.48 14.45
C THR A 47 -5.98 46.34 13.44
N LEU A 48 -4.99 45.45 13.35
CA LEU A 48 -5.02 44.26 12.50
C LEU A 48 -6.17 43.31 12.87
N LEU A 49 -6.37 43.06 14.16
CA LEU A 49 -7.47 42.21 14.64
C LEU A 49 -8.84 42.85 14.37
N GLN A 50 -8.95 44.17 14.46
CA GLN A 50 -10.19 44.84 14.09
C GLN A 50 -10.44 44.80 12.57
N LEU A 51 -9.39 44.83 11.74
CA LEU A 51 -9.50 44.60 10.29
C LEU A 51 -9.96 43.17 9.98
N GLN A 52 -9.54 42.17 10.78
CA GLN A 52 -9.98 40.78 10.64
C GLN A 52 -11.51 40.65 10.67
N ASP A 53 -12.19 41.36 11.56
CA ASP A 53 -13.66 41.34 11.65
C ASP A 53 -14.31 41.95 10.40
N VAL A 54 -13.66 42.94 9.78
CA VAL A 54 -14.16 43.57 8.56
C VAL A 54 -13.96 42.66 7.34
N LEU A 55 -12.83 41.96 7.24
CA LEU A 55 -12.53 41.02 6.15
C LEU A 55 -13.63 39.96 5.97
N LYS A 56 -14.30 39.55 7.05
CA LYS A 56 -15.41 38.58 7.02
C LYS A 56 -16.70 39.10 6.42
N SER A 57 -16.91 40.41 6.43
CA SER A 57 -18.20 41.03 6.11
C SER A 57 -18.16 41.97 4.90
N ARG A 58 -16.96 42.37 4.46
CA ARG A 58 -16.77 43.30 3.35
C ARG A 58 -15.66 42.84 2.41
N THR A 59 -15.87 43.07 1.12
CA THR A 59 -14.83 42.91 0.11
C THR A 59 -13.97 44.17 0.08
N LEU A 60 -12.66 44.02 0.20
CA LEU A 60 -11.71 45.13 0.10
C LEU A 60 -11.18 45.27 -1.33
N GLN A 61 -10.67 46.46 -1.64
CA GLN A 61 -9.97 46.72 -2.90
C GLN A 61 -8.62 45.97 -2.93
N VAL A 62 -8.20 45.53 -4.12
CA VAL A 62 -6.91 44.81 -4.33
C VAL A 62 -5.72 45.56 -3.71
N SER A 63 -5.65 46.88 -3.93
CA SER A 63 -4.59 47.75 -3.37
C SER A 63 -4.58 47.79 -1.84
N SER A 64 -5.74 47.59 -1.20
CA SER A 64 -5.82 47.51 0.27
C SER A 64 -5.21 46.21 0.80
N LEU A 65 -5.38 45.09 0.07
CA LEU A 65 -4.78 43.81 0.44
C LEU A 65 -3.25 43.84 0.32
N GLU A 66 -2.75 44.43 -0.77
CA GLU A 66 -1.32 44.66 -0.98
C GLU A 66 -0.73 45.59 0.09
N GLY A 67 -1.44 46.66 0.45
CA GLY A 67 -1.04 47.57 1.51
C GLY A 67 -1.02 46.89 2.89
N ILE A 68 -2.02 46.07 3.22
CA ILE A 68 -2.02 45.29 4.49
C ILE A 68 -0.78 44.41 4.55
N TRP A 69 -0.45 43.69 3.47
CA TRP A 69 0.75 42.88 3.43
C TRP A 69 2.03 43.70 3.63
N LEU A 70 2.16 44.82 2.92
CA LEU A 70 3.34 45.70 3.00
C LEU A 70 3.56 46.21 4.43
N ASP A 71 2.48 46.60 5.10
CA ASP A 71 2.52 47.16 6.45
C ASP A 71 2.55 46.10 7.55
N CYS A 72 2.46 44.80 7.28
CA CYS A 72 2.38 43.79 8.34
C CYS A 72 3.35 42.61 8.17
N ASN A 73 4.02 42.47 7.02
CA ASN A 73 4.94 41.34 6.81
C ASN A 73 6.12 41.30 7.80
N ASP A 74 6.57 42.44 8.31
CA ASP A 74 7.65 42.51 9.29
C ASP A 74 7.25 41.87 10.63
N MET A 75 5.97 41.89 10.96
CA MET A 75 5.40 41.28 12.16
C MET A 75 5.45 39.74 12.12
N LEU A 76 5.67 39.14 10.95
CA LEU A 76 5.89 37.70 10.85
C LEU A 76 7.25 37.25 11.41
N ASN A 77 8.21 38.18 11.53
CA ASN A 77 9.55 37.89 12.06
C ASN A 77 9.62 38.00 13.59
N ASP A 78 8.61 38.56 14.24
CA ASP A 78 8.56 38.75 15.69
C ASP A 78 7.69 37.65 16.33
N PRO A 79 8.22 36.84 17.28
CA PRO A 79 7.49 35.75 17.92
C PRO A 79 6.15 36.15 18.57
N ASP A 80 6.08 37.33 19.18
CA ASP A 80 4.89 37.80 19.90
C ASP A 80 3.77 38.22 18.93
N THR A 81 4.14 38.53 17.69
CA THR A 81 3.21 39.06 16.68
C THR A 81 3.00 38.15 15.48
N LYS A 82 3.86 37.14 15.27
CA LYS A 82 3.78 36.15 14.19
C LYS A 82 2.41 35.48 14.15
N THR A 83 1.99 34.88 15.27
CA THR A 83 0.72 34.13 15.37
C THR A 83 -0.52 34.98 15.07
N PRO A 84 -0.76 36.13 15.75
CA PRO A 84 -1.94 36.95 15.45
C PRO A 84 -1.89 37.50 14.01
N THR A 85 -0.72 37.88 13.50
CA THR A 85 -0.58 38.38 12.13
C THR A 85 -0.92 37.29 11.11
N LEU A 86 -0.40 36.08 11.27
CA LEU A 86 -0.72 34.94 10.40
C LEU A 86 -2.21 34.64 10.38
N ARG A 87 -2.89 34.69 11.53
CA ARG A 87 -4.35 34.45 11.58
C ARG A 87 -5.12 35.45 10.73
N VAL A 88 -4.72 36.73 10.75
CA VAL A 88 -5.36 37.74 9.89
C VAL A 88 -5.01 37.53 8.42
N LEU A 89 -3.77 37.19 8.08
CA LEU A 89 -3.38 36.91 6.69
C LEU A 89 -4.10 35.67 6.12
N ILE A 90 -4.27 34.62 6.94
CA ILE A 90 -5.06 33.43 6.57
C ILE A 90 -6.51 33.83 6.34
N GLU A 91 -7.13 34.57 7.26
CA GLU A 91 -8.51 35.06 7.12
C GLU A 91 -8.67 35.93 5.87
N MET A 92 -7.72 36.83 5.63
CA MET A 92 -7.70 37.67 4.44
C MET A 92 -7.61 36.82 3.18
N THR A 93 -6.78 35.77 3.19
CA THR A 93 -6.64 34.87 2.04
C THR A 93 -7.93 34.09 1.79
N GLU A 94 -8.62 33.67 2.86
CA GLU A 94 -9.86 32.88 2.79
C GLU A 94 -11.04 33.71 2.31
N THR A 95 -11.24 34.87 2.93
CA THR A 95 -12.41 35.73 2.69
C THR A 95 -12.29 36.60 1.45
N GLN A 96 -11.06 36.94 1.03
CA GLN A 96 -10.79 37.84 -0.10
C GLN A 96 -10.15 37.12 -1.30
N TYR A 97 -10.25 35.79 -1.37
CA TYR A 97 -9.54 34.96 -2.34
C TYR A 97 -9.60 35.48 -3.79
N THR A 98 -10.80 35.89 -4.24
CA THR A 98 -11.06 36.38 -5.60
C THR A 98 -10.42 37.74 -5.90
N GLN A 99 -10.10 38.52 -4.88
CA GLN A 99 -9.43 39.82 -4.99
C GLN A 99 -7.91 39.70 -4.90
N LEU A 100 -7.37 38.53 -4.54
CA LEU A 100 -5.93 38.33 -4.48
C LEU A 100 -5.33 38.31 -5.89
N GLY A 101 -4.61 39.37 -6.23
CA GLY A 101 -3.81 39.42 -7.45
C GLY A 101 -2.69 38.39 -7.48
N LEU A 102 -2.25 38.00 -8.67
CA LEU A 102 -1.22 36.97 -8.87
C LEU A 102 0.10 37.26 -8.13
N ALA A 103 0.55 38.52 -8.15
CA ALA A 103 1.77 38.93 -7.46
C ALA A 103 1.67 38.74 -5.94
N LEU A 104 0.51 39.05 -5.36
CA LEU A 104 0.27 38.87 -3.93
C LEU A 104 0.16 37.39 -3.57
N LYS A 105 -0.51 36.57 -4.40
CA LYS A 105 -0.54 35.11 -4.22
C LYS A 105 0.87 34.51 -4.22
N HIS A 106 1.72 34.89 -5.19
CA HIS A 106 3.11 34.47 -5.23
C HIS A 106 3.88 34.90 -3.98
N THR A 107 3.70 36.14 -3.55
CA THR A 107 4.36 36.69 -2.35
C THR A 107 3.96 35.93 -1.08
N PHE A 108 2.67 35.60 -0.91
CA PHE A 108 2.20 34.77 0.20
C PHE A 108 2.79 33.38 0.14
N PHE A 109 2.84 32.77 -1.04
CA PHE A 109 3.46 31.46 -1.22
C PHE A 109 4.95 31.46 -0.81
N THR A 110 5.74 32.45 -1.25
CA THR A 110 7.14 32.58 -0.85
C THR A 110 7.31 32.76 0.65
N ALA A 111 6.42 33.54 1.29
CA ALA A 111 6.43 33.69 2.75
C ALA A 111 6.13 32.36 3.46
N ILE A 112 5.16 31.59 2.97
CA ILE A 112 4.81 30.26 3.48
C ILE A 112 6.00 29.31 3.38
N GLN A 113 6.71 29.28 2.25
CA GLN A 113 7.90 28.45 2.07
C GLN A 113 8.98 28.72 3.14
N GLY A 114 9.15 29.98 3.54
CA GLY A 114 10.13 30.38 4.56
C GLY A 114 9.78 29.97 5.99
N MET A 115 8.51 29.64 6.28
CA MET A 115 8.04 29.35 7.65
C MET A 115 8.12 27.87 8.04
N GLY A 116 8.36 26.96 7.10
CA GLY A 116 8.34 25.51 7.35
C GLY A 116 6.94 24.92 7.51
N CYS A 117 6.86 23.64 7.88
CA CYS A 117 5.61 22.86 7.94
C CYS A 117 4.91 22.96 9.33
N GLU A 118 4.50 24.18 9.71
CA GLU A 118 3.74 24.45 10.94
C GLU A 118 2.21 24.40 10.69
N GLU A 119 1.40 24.35 11.76
CA GLU A 119 -0.07 24.33 11.65
C GLU A 119 -0.62 25.54 10.85
N LEU A 120 -0.15 26.75 11.18
CA LEU A 120 -0.65 27.97 10.53
C LEU A 120 -0.13 28.16 9.11
N SER A 121 1.12 27.78 8.82
CA SER A 121 1.67 27.88 7.47
C SER A 121 1.01 26.88 6.53
N LEU A 122 0.73 25.66 7.00
CA LEU A 122 -0.05 24.68 6.25
C LEU A 122 -1.51 25.12 6.06
N LYS A 123 -2.14 25.69 7.10
CA LYS A 123 -3.49 26.26 6.95
C LYS A 123 -3.50 27.38 5.92
N TRP A 124 -2.51 28.27 5.94
CA TRP A 124 -2.40 29.34 4.97
C TRP A 124 -2.20 28.82 3.55
N LEU A 125 -1.35 27.81 3.36
CA LEU A 125 -1.17 27.18 2.06
C LEU A 125 -2.45 26.53 1.54
N ASN A 126 -3.18 25.83 2.39
CA ASN A 126 -4.46 25.21 2.03
C ASN A 126 -5.44 26.28 1.55
N VAL A 127 -5.61 27.38 2.28
CA VAL A 127 -6.50 28.45 1.86
C VAL A 127 -6.01 29.13 0.56
N LEU A 128 -4.70 29.42 0.45
CA LEU A 128 -4.10 30.06 -0.72
C LEU A 128 -4.22 29.21 -1.99
N SER A 129 -4.23 27.89 -1.85
CA SER A 129 -4.33 26.95 -2.96
C SER A 129 -5.74 26.40 -3.20
N GLU A 130 -6.76 26.89 -2.49
CA GLU A 130 -8.09 26.25 -2.44
C GLU A 130 -7.99 24.74 -2.21
N TYR A 131 -7.21 24.35 -1.20
CA TYR A 131 -6.88 23.00 -0.79
C TYR A 131 -6.21 22.18 -1.90
N GLY A 132 -5.26 22.78 -2.62
CA GLY A 132 -4.50 22.14 -3.71
C GLY A 132 -5.17 22.17 -5.08
N LYS A 133 -6.36 22.79 -5.21
CA LYS A 133 -7.10 22.90 -6.47
C LYS A 133 -6.58 24.00 -7.39
N THR A 134 -6.26 25.17 -6.84
CA THR A 134 -5.88 26.37 -7.61
C THR A 134 -4.49 26.83 -7.20
N ILE A 135 -3.52 26.66 -8.10
CA ILE A 135 -2.10 26.97 -7.84
C ILE A 135 -1.58 28.20 -8.60
N THR A 136 -2.50 28.99 -9.18
CA THR A 136 -2.17 30.08 -10.08
C THR A 136 -1.23 31.12 -9.45
N GLY A 137 -0.06 31.34 -10.06
CA GLY A 137 0.96 32.29 -9.59
C GLY A 137 2.12 31.66 -8.81
N PHE A 138 2.07 30.36 -8.51
CA PHE A 138 3.15 29.62 -7.85
C PHE A 138 3.22 28.14 -8.31
N GLU A 139 2.73 27.87 -9.51
CA GLU A 139 2.59 26.53 -10.09
C GLU A 139 3.94 25.80 -10.22
N LYS A 140 5.02 26.56 -10.39
CA LYS A 140 6.37 26.03 -10.64
C LYS A 140 7.09 25.54 -9.38
N ASP A 141 6.64 25.98 -8.22
CA ASP A 141 7.36 25.78 -6.95
C ASP A 141 6.53 25.02 -5.90
N ILE A 142 5.21 24.87 -6.13
CA ILE A 142 4.30 24.20 -5.20
C ILE A 142 4.62 22.72 -5.02
N ASP A 143 5.02 22.04 -6.08
CA ASP A 143 5.33 20.61 -6.07
C ASP A 143 6.59 20.32 -5.24
N VAL A 144 7.62 21.18 -5.33
CA VAL A 144 8.82 21.12 -4.51
C VAL A 144 8.46 21.25 -3.02
N LEU A 145 7.61 22.21 -2.68
CA LEU A 145 7.19 22.43 -1.28
C LEU A 145 6.40 21.23 -0.74
N VAL A 146 5.42 20.74 -1.51
CA VAL A 146 4.57 19.61 -1.10
C VAL A 146 5.37 18.32 -1.01
N ALA A 147 6.30 18.06 -1.92
CA ALA A 147 7.21 16.91 -1.82
C ALA A 147 8.07 16.98 -0.55
N LYS A 148 8.70 18.13 -0.28
CA LYS A 148 9.50 18.36 0.93
C LYS A 148 8.68 18.14 2.21
N TRP A 149 7.50 18.75 2.31
CA TRP A 149 6.64 18.59 3.49
C TRP A 149 6.12 17.16 3.64
N THR A 150 5.88 16.45 2.54
CA THR A 150 5.50 15.03 2.59
C THR A 150 6.62 14.20 3.20
N GLU A 151 7.87 14.37 2.75
CA GLU A 151 9.01 13.68 3.36
C GLU A 151 9.20 14.04 4.83
N GLU A 152 9.21 15.33 5.15
CA GLU A 152 9.42 15.84 6.52
C GLU A 152 8.38 15.27 7.49
N THR A 153 7.09 15.35 7.13
CA THR A 153 6.01 14.92 8.02
C THR A 153 5.85 13.40 8.12
N LEU A 154 6.15 12.66 7.05
CA LEU A 154 6.01 11.20 7.06
C LEU A 154 7.23 10.49 7.65
N PHE A 155 8.43 11.06 7.55
CA PHE A 155 9.63 10.46 8.16
C PHE A 155 9.75 10.78 9.66
N ALA A 156 9.22 11.92 10.09
CA ALA A 156 9.07 12.25 11.49
C ALA A 156 8.11 11.27 12.20
N LYS A 157 8.37 11.05 13.50
CA LYS A 157 7.51 10.22 14.33
C LYS A 157 6.32 11.07 14.81
N ASP A 158 5.11 10.66 14.48
CA ASP A 158 3.85 11.26 14.94
C ASP A 158 3.71 12.78 14.65
N HIS A 159 4.15 13.22 13.46
CA HIS A 159 4.05 14.63 13.08
C HIS A 159 2.57 15.08 13.00
N PRO A 160 2.15 16.14 13.71
CA PRO A 160 0.74 16.52 13.82
C PRO A 160 0.08 16.86 12.46
N GLN A 161 0.90 17.39 11.55
CA GLN A 161 0.48 17.88 10.24
C GLN A 161 0.46 16.78 9.16
N ALA A 162 0.94 15.56 9.44
CA ALA A 162 1.10 14.52 8.42
C ALA A 162 -0.19 14.21 7.66
N LEU A 163 -1.34 14.17 8.35
CA LEU A 163 -2.63 13.95 7.73
C LEU A 163 -3.00 15.08 6.74
N LEU A 164 -2.87 16.33 7.17
CA LEU A 164 -3.21 17.50 6.36
C LEU A 164 -2.28 17.65 5.15
N VAL A 165 -0.99 17.31 5.31
CA VAL A 165 -0.04 17.29 4.19
C VAL A 165 -0.39 16.21 3.18
N LEU A 166 -0.76 15.00 3.62
CA LEU A 166 -1.23 13.95 2.72
C LEU A 166 -2.49 14.38 1.96
N GLN A 167 -3.45 15.02 2.63
CA GLN A 167 -4.66 15.55 1.99
C GLN A 167 -4.33 16.62 0.93
N LEU A 168 -3.41 17.53 1.25
CA LEU A 168 -2.93 18.52 0.29
C LEU A 168 -2.25 17.87 -0.92
N ALA A 169 -1.37 16.88 -0.69
CA ALA A 169 -0.72 16.13 -1.76
C ALA A 169 -1.75 15.38 -2.63
N GLN A 170 -2.75 14.74 -2.03
CA GLN A 170 -3.84 14.07 -2.74
C GLN A 170 -4.57 15.03 -3.68
N HIS A 171 -5.01 16.19 -3.18
CA HIS A 171 -5.75 17.16 -3.99
C HIS A 171 -4.88 17.82 -5.05
N LEU A 172 -3.61 18.11 -4.73
CA LEU A 172 -2.66 18.64 -5.71
C LEU A 172 -2.47 17.67 -6.87
N ILE A 173 -2.27 16.38 -6.58
CA ILE A 173 -2.16 15.35 -7.63
C ILE A 173 -3.47 15.22 -8.43
N GLN A 174 -4.62 15.25 -7.75
CA GLN A 174 -5.92 15.13 -8.39
C GLN A 174 -6.22 16.27 -9.38
N HIS A 175 -5.85 17.50 -9.05
CA HIS A 175 -6.21 18.68 -9.84
C HIS A 175 -5.09 19.22 -10.72
N ASN A 176 -3.83 18.97 -10.34
CA ASN A 176 -2.66 19.65 -10.88
C ASN A 176 -1.48 18.71 -11.14
N SER A 177 -1.71 17.41 -11.38
CA SER A 177 -0.65 16.42 -11.65
C SER A 177 0.33 16.84 -12.74
N ALA A 178 -0.14 17.54 -13.78
CA ALA A 178 0.69 18.04 -14.89
C ALA A 178 1.75 19.07 -14.47
N PHE A 179 1.60 19.69 -13.29
CA PHE A 179 2.55 20.64 -12.73
C PHE A 179 3.54 20.00 -11.75
N ILE A 180 3.38 18.71 -11.45
CA ILE A 180 4.28 17.98 -10.54
C ILE A 180 5.41 17.38 -11.36
N GLY A 181 6.65 17.84 -11.12
CA GLY A 181 7.84 17.28 -11.76
C GLY A 181 8.11 15.83 -11.35
N GLU A 182 8.76 15.06 -12.23
CA GLU A 182 9.02 13.62 -12.02
C GLU A 182 9.78 13.33 -10.71
N GLU A 183 10.82 14.10 -10.38
CA GLU A 183 11.58 13.92 -9.14
C GLU A 183 10.75 14.23 -7.88
N ASN A 184 9.85 15.21 -7.95
CA ASN A 184 8.97 15.55 -6.84
C ASN A 184 7.86 14.51 -6.66
N MET A 185 7.28 14.02 -7.77
CA MET A 185 6.34 12.89 -7.75
C MET A 185 7.00 11.64 -7.14
N LYS A 186 8.24 11.36 -7.52
CA LYS A 186 9.05 10.27 -6.97
C LYS A 186 9.28 10.42 -5.47
N ALA A 187 9.67 11.59 -5.00
CA ALA A 187 9.83 11.88 -3.57
C ALA A 187 8.52 11.61 -2.79
N ILE A 188 7.38 12.10 -3.30
CA ILE A 188 6.06 11.87 -2.68
C ILE A 188 5.74 10.38 -2.61
N VAL A 189 5.83 9.65 -3.73
CA VAL A 189 5.53 8.21 -3.80
C VAL A 189 6.45 7.42 -2.88
N HIS A 190 7.74 7.74 -2.87
CA HIS A 190 8.74 7.09 -2.04
C HIS A 190 8.44 7.28 -0.55
N ALA A 191 8.19 8.52 -0.12
CA ALA A 191 7.88 8.85 1.27
C ALA A 191 6.65 8.09 1.79
N VAL A 192 5.60 8.05 0.96
CA VAL A 192 4.36 7.33 1.22
C VAL A 192 4.60 5.83 1.37
N CYS A 193 5.39 5.22 0.47
CA CYS A 193 5.75 3.79 0.53
C CYS A 193 6.54 3.44 1.80
N VAL A 194 7.58 4.23 2.09
CA VAL A 194 8.41 4.05 3.29
C VAL A 194 7.55 4.16 4.55
N ARG A 195 6.69 5.17 4.63
CA ARG A 195 5.80 5.38 5.77
C ARG A 195 4.82 4.24 5.98
N ALA A 196 4.19 3.77 4.91
CA ALA A 196 3.19 2.72 4.96
C ALA A 196 3.77 1.37 5.43
N CYS A 197 5.07 1.16 5.21
CA CYS A 197 5.78 -0.03 5.67
C CYS A 197 6.43 0.09 7.07
N LYS A 198 6.41 1.27 7.70
CA LYS A 198 7.13 1.54 8.97
C LYS A 198 6.23 1.41 10.20
N THR A 199 5.07 2.06 10.18
CA THR A 199 4.16 2.11 11.34
C THR A 199 2.73 1.79 10.90
N MET A 200 2.11 0.80 11.55
CA MET A 200 0.76 0.33 11.24
C MET A 200 -0.29 1.15 11.99
N ASP A 201 -0.77 2.22 11.35
CA ASP A 201 -1.73 3.16 11.93
C ASP A 201 -2.74 3.66 10.87
N PRO A 202 -3.77 4.44 11.24
CA PRO A 202 -4.79 4.92 10.31
C PRO A 202 -4.26 5.81 9.17
N LEU A 203 -3.04 6.35 9.28
CA LEU A 203 -2.44 7.20 8.24
C LEU A 203 -2.16 6.40 6.96
N ILE A 204 -1.98 5.08 7.06
CA ILE A 204 -1.77 4.19 5.91
C ILE A 204 -2.88 4.30 4.87
N SER A 205 -4.14 4.47 5.29
CA SER A 205 -5.23 4.65 4.32
C SER A 205 -5.05 5.90 3.47
N HIS A 206 -4.58 7.00 4.07
CA HIS A 206 -4.29 8.25 3.35
C HIS A 206 -3.05 8.12 2.46
N CYS A 207 -2.06 7.32 2.88
CA CYS A 207 -0.94 6.93 2.03
C CYS A 207 -1.41 6.17 0.79
N LEU A 208 -2.30 5.19 0.95
CA LEU A 208 -2.88 4.45 -0.18
C LEU A 208 -3.73 5.35 -1.09
N ASP A 209 -4.45 6.32 -0.53
CA ASP A 209 -5.22 7.30 -1.32
C ASP A 209 -4.31 8.23 -2.14
N VAL A 210 -3.13 8.60 -1.63
CA VAL A 210 -2.12 9.31 -2.46
C VAL A 210 -1.70 8.44 -3.63
N LEU A 211 -1.37 7.16 -3.40
CA LEU A 211 -1.00 6.24 -4.48
C LEU A 211 -2.14 6.06 -5.49
N ASP A 212 -3.39 6.00 -5.03
CA ASP A 212 -4.57 5.94 -5.90
C ASP A 212 -4.66 7.17 -6.82
N ASN A 213 -4.47 8.36 -6.26
CA ASN A 213 -4.48 9.60 -7.04
C ASN A 213 -3.32 9.65 -8.04
N VAL A 214 -2.13 9.17 -7.67
CA VAL A 214 -1.01 9.05 -8.61
C VAL A 214 -1.39 8.15 -9.78
N LEU A 215 -2.02 7.00 -9.53
CA LEU A 215 -2.42 6.07 -10.60
C LEU A 215 -3.58 6.58 -11.47
N LYS A 216 -4.47 7.42 -10.91
CA LYS A 216 -5.65 7.94 -11.60
C LYS A 216 -5.38 9.21 -12.41
N TYR A 217 -4.59 10.12 -11.86
CA TYR A 217 -4.43 11.47 -12.38
C TYR A 217 -3.01 11.82 -12.80
N GLY A 218 -2.00 11.11 -12.27
CA GLY A 218 -0.59 11.34 -12.58
C GLY A 218 0.07 10.18 -13.31
N ASP A 219 1.39 10.29 -13.46
CA ASP A 219 2.25 9.23 -13.95
C ASP A 219 3.09 8.69 -12.79
N LEU A 220 2.98 7.38 -12.53
CA LEU A 220 3.83 6.72 -11.55
C LEU A 220 5.28 6.68 -12.07
N PRO A 221 6.25 7.29 -11.36
CA PRO A 221 7.65 7.23 -11.76
C PRO A 221 8.13 5.78 -11.88
N PRO A 222 8.71 5.36 -13.03
CA PRO A 222 9.08 3.96 -13.25
C PRO A 222 10.06 3.41 -12.21
N SER A 223 10.92 4.26 -11.64
CA SER A 223 11.86 3.88 -10.58
C SER A 223 11.17 3.43 -9.29
N GLU A 224 9.98 3.98 -9.00
CA GLU A 224 9.24 3.70 -7.76
C GLU A 224 8.28 2.51 -7.88
N LEU A 225 8.12 1.93 -9.07
CA LEU A 225 7.20 0.79 -9.28
C LEU A 225 7.49 -0.36 -8.31
N MET A 226 8.77 -0.71 -8.12
CA MET A 226 9.13 -1.78 -7.18
C MET A 226 8.78 -1.43 -5.73
N ALA A 227 8.96 -0.17 -5.33
CA ALA A 227 8.62 0.30 -3.98
C ALA A 227 7.11 0.23 -3.74
N VAL A 228 6.31 0.67 -4.72
CA VAL A 228 4.84 0.58 -4.66
C VAL A 228 4.40 -0.88 -4.60
N VAL A 229 4.90 -1.75 -5.49
CA VAL A 229 4.53 -3.17 -5.50
C VAL A 229 4.90 -3.86 -4.19
N ALA A 230 6.10 -3.60 -3.66
CA ALA A 230 6.54 -4.15 -2.37
C ALA A 230 5.63 -3.68 -1.22
N THR A 231 5.30 -2.39 -1.18
CA THR A 231 4.38 -1.81 -0.18
C THR A 231 3.01 -2.48 -0.24
N LEU A 232 2.42 -2.60 -1.43
CA LEU A 232 1.10 -3.24 -1.60
C LEU A 232 1.12 -4.72 -1.18
N CYS A 233 2.21 -5.45 -1.48
CA CYS A 233 2.37 -6.84 -1.03
C CYS A 233 2.41 -6.95 0.51
N VAL A 234 3.08 -6.03 1.19
CA VAL A 234 3.08 -6.01 2.66
C VAL A 234 1.69 -5.72 3.20
N LEU A 235 1.00 -4.72 2.64
CA LEU A 235 -0.29 -4.24 3.15
C LEU A 235 -1.47 -5.18 2.84
N VAL A 236 -1.41 -5.96 1.76
CA VAL A 236 -2.48 -6.92 1.43
C VAL A 236 -2.59 -8.06 2.46
N CYS A 237 -1.49 -8.33 3.17
CA CYS A 237 -1.47 -9.29 4.27
C CYS A 237 -2.27 -8.80 5.48
N GLU A 238 -2.48 -7.49 5.62
CA GLU A 238 -3.06 -6.85 6.80
C GLU A 238 -4.56 -6.61 6.58
N SER A 239 -5.40 -7.27 7.38
CA SER A 239 -6.86 -7.32 7.15
C SER A 239 -7.51 -5.95 7.02
N ARG A 240 -7.06 -4.96 7.79
CA ARG A 240 -7.56 -3.59 7.77
C ARG A 240 -7.37 -2.87 6.43
N PHE A 241 -6.26 -3.15 5.73
CA PHE A 241 -5.89 -2.44 4.49
C PHE A 241 -5.98 -3.32 3.25
N ARG A 242 -6.29 -4.61 3.42
CA ARG A 242 -6.28 -5.61 2.35
C ARG A 242 -7.10 -5.21 1.13
N GLU A 243 -8.33 -4.74 1.32
CA GLU A 243 -9.21 -4.39 0.21
C GLU A 243 -8.67 -3.18 -0.57
N GLN A 244 -8.23 -2.14 0.14
CA GLN A 244 -7.65 -0.92 -0.47
C GLN A 244 -6.33 -1.24 -1.20
N ALA A 245 -5.44 -2.01 -0.56
CA ALA A 245 -4.17 -2.43 -1.15
C ALA A 245 -4.37 -3.35 -2.38
N TRP A 246 -5.32 -4.30 -2.30
CA TRP A 246 -5.65 -5.16 -3.44
C TRP A 246 -6.28 -4.37 -4.60
N SER A 247 -7.16 -3.41 -4.30
CA SER A 247 -7.76 -2.54 -5.32
C SER A 247 -6.68 -1.81 -6.12
N LEU A 248 -5.69 -1.25 -5.43
CA LEU A 248 -4.55 -0.57 -6.05
C LEU A 248 -3.62 -1.51 -6.82
N ALA A 249 -3.30 -2.68 -6.25
CA ALA A 249 -2.50 -3.69 -6.93
C ALA A 249 -3.20 -4.15 -8.22
N ARG A 250 -4.52 -4.32 -8.18
CA ARG A 250 -5.34 -4.65 -9.34
C ARG A 250 -5.34 -3.53 -10.37
N ALA A 251 -5.50 -2.27 -9.95
CA ALA A 251 -5.42 -1.10 -10.82
C ALA A 251 -4.07 -1.05 -11.58
N LEU A 252 -2.96 -1.29 -10.88
CA LEU A 252 -1.62 -1.41 -11.46
C LEU A 252 -1.50 -2.57 -12.46
N LEU A 253 -2.11 -3.72 -12.17
CA LEU A 253 -2.08 -4.88 -13.05
C LEU A 253 -2.97 -4.68 -14.29
N THR A 254 -4.02 -3.86 -14.19
CA THR A 254 -4.90 -3.50 -15.31
C THR A 254 -4.35 -2.35 -16.17
N SER A 255 -3.40 -1.56 -15.66
CA SER A 255 -2.89 -0.38 -16.36
C SER A 255 -1.81 -0.72 -17.39
N GLN A 256 -1.29 0.31 -18.07
CA GLN A 256 -0.14 0.22 -18.98
C GLN A 256 1.12 -0.37 -18.31
N MET A 257 1.21 -0.29 -16.97
CA MET A 257 2.33 -0.85 -16.20
C MET A 257 2.12 -2.32 -15.84
N GLY A 258 1.00 -2.94 -16.19
CA GLY A 258 0.62 -4.28 -15.72
C GLY A 258 1.69 -5.35 -15.93
N GLN A 259 2.33 -5.38 -17.10
CA GLN A 259 3.42 -6.34 -17.37
C GLN A 259 4.67 -6.07 -16.52
N ARG A 260 4.99 -4.80 -16.25
CA ARG A 260 6.10 -4.42 -15.36
C ARG A 260 5.77 -4.76 -13.91
N THR A 261 4.54 -4.50 -13.47
CA THR A 261 4.00 -4.91 -12.16
C THR A 261 4.07 -6.43 -11.99
N ARG A 262 3.70 -7.20 -13.01
CA ARG A 262 3.84 -8.67 -12.98
C ARG A 262 5.30 -9.11 -12.82
N LYS A 263 6.21 -8.52 -13.60
CA LYS A 263 7.65 -8.80 -13.48
C LYS A 263 8.19 -8.45 -12.09
N ALA A 264 7.72 -7.33 -11.51
CA ALA A 264 8.05 -6.92 -10.14
C ALA A 264 7.60 -7.98 -9.10
N LEU A 265 6.36 -8.46 -9.20
CA LEU A 265 5.84 -9.52 -8.32
C LEU A 265 6.64 -10.82 -8.44
N LEU A 266 6.99 -11.23 -9.66
CA LEU A 266 7.82 -12.43 -9.88
C LEU A 266 9.25 -12.23 -9.34
N SER A 267 9.82 -11.02 -9.48
CA SER A 267 11.13 -10.66 -8.92
C SER A 267 11.15 -10.70 -7.39
N ILE A 268 10.03 -10.37 -6.73
CA ILE A 268 9.89 -10.52 -5.29
C ILE A 268 9.97 -12.01 -4.90
N LEU A 269 9.28 -12.90 -5.62
CA LEU A 269 9.28 -14.34 -5.33
C LEU A 269 10.64 -15.01 -5.58
N ASN A 270 11.36 -14.58 -6.61
CA ASN A 270 12.69 -15.12 -6.93
C ASN A 270 13.81 -14.62 -6.00
N GLY A 271 13.50 -13.76 -5.01
CA GLY A 271 14.49 -13.18 -4.11
C GLY A 271 15.41 -12.13 -4.76
N THR A 272 15.20 -11.81 -6.05
CA THR A 272 15.98 -10.78 -6.78
C THR A 272 15.61 -9.35 -6.37
N GLY A 273 14.43 -9.16 -5.75
CA GLY A 273 13.99 -7.88 -5.20
C GLY A 273 14.53 -7.55 -3.81
N THR A 274 15.29 -8.46 -3.20
CA THR A 274 15.80 -8.31 -1.84
C THR A 274 17.22 -8.76 -1.80
N GLY A 275 18.17 -7.84 -1.61
CA GLY A 275 19.60 -8.13 -1.58
C GLY A 275 19.91 -9.33 -0.66
N GLN A 276 19.99 -10.52 -1.24
CA GLN A 276 20.40 -11.72 -0.55
C GLN A 276 21.86 -11.49 -0.16
N ARG A 277 22.12 -11.40 1.14
CA ARG A 277 23.46 -11.62 1.66
C ARG A 277 23.67 -13.15 1.78
N PRO A 278 24.84 -13.67 1.42
CA PRO A 278 25.21 -15.04 1.76
C PRO A 278 25.17 -15.21 3.28
N HIS A 279 24.82 -16.42 3.71
CA HIS A 279 24.79 -16.92 5.09
C HIS A 279 25.78 -16.25 6.06
N GLY A 280 25.33 -15.93 7.29
CA GLY A 280 26.23 -16.04 8.45
C GLY A 280 25.97 -15.19 9.69
N GLU A 281 25.37 -14.01 9.60
CA GLU A 281 25.32 -13.10 10.77
C GLU A 281 23.92 -12.51 10.99
N ARG A 282 23.23 -12.98 12.04
CA ARG A 282 21.98 -12.41 12.55
C ARG A 282 22.28 -11.17 13.40
N ARG A 283 21.80 -10.00 12.98
CA ARG A 283 21.81 -8.73 13.72
C ARG A 283 20.40 -8.41 14.27
N ALA A 284 20.31 -7.59 15.30
CA ALA A 284 19.03 -7.17 15.90
C ALA A 284 18.06 -6.49 14.90
N ASN A 285 18.56 -5.95 13.78
CA ASN A 285 17.74 -5.37 12.71
C ASN A 285 17.19 -6.40 11.70
N ASP A 286 17.53 -7.69 11.84
CA ASP A 286 17.17 -8.70 10.84
C ASP A 286 15.76 -9.23 11.02
N GLU A 287 15.25 -9.30 12.25
CA GLU A 287 13.90 -9.78 12.57
C GLU A 287 12.77 -8.94 11.94
N PRO A 288 12.77 -7.58 12.04
CA PRO A 288 11.77 -6.77 11.36
C PRO A 288 11.88 -6.85 9.83
N ASN A 289 13.10 -7.01 9.31
CA ASN A 289 13.34 -7.18 7.87
C ASN A 289 12.87 -8.55 7.37
N GLU A 290 13.05 -9.61 8.16
CA GLU A 290 12.57 -10.96 7.89
C GLU A 290 11.04 -11.01 7.92
N LYS A 291 10.39 -10.39 8.92
CA LYS A 291 8.93 -10.31 8.97
C LYS A 291 8.35 -9.54 7.78
N LYS A 292 8.99 -8.42 7.40
CA LYS A 292 8.61 -7.65 6.20
C LYS A 292 8.78 -8.47 4.93
N MET A 293 9.90 -9.17 4.78
CA MET A 293 10.17 -10.09 3.67
C MET A 293 9.07 -11.15 3.54
N LYS A 294 8.76 -11.85 4.64
CA LYS A 294 7.73 -12.90 4.66
C LYS A 294 6.38 -12.35 4.22
N ARG A 295 5.96 -11.19 4.75
CA ARG A 295 4.72 -10.50 4.31
C ARG A 295 4.78 -10.13 2.83
N MET A 296 5.90 -9.64 2.34
CA MET A 296 6.05 -9.26 0.94
C MET A 296 5.94 -10.47 0.00
N LEU A 297 6.54 -11.62 0.34
CA LEU A 297 6.39 -12.87 -0.42
C LEU A 297 4.93 -13.35 -0.43
N ARG A 298 4.28 -13.38 0.73
CA ARG A 298 2.87 -13.75 0.88
C ARG A 298 1.96 -12.84 0.06
N GLY A 299 2.20 -11.53 0.09
CA GLY A 299 1.46 -10.57 -0.71
C GLY A 299 1.68 -10.74 -2.22
N ALA A 300 2.90 -11.06 -2.65
CA ALA A 300 3.18 -11.33 -4.05
C ALA A 300 2.47 -12.59 -4.55
N ILE A 301 2.46 -13.67 -3.75
CA ILE A 301 1.66 -14.87 -3.98
C ILE A 301 0.18 -14.53 -4.14
N PHE A 302 -0.39 -13.81 -3.16
CA PHE A 302 -1.79 -13.39 -3.16
C PHE A 302 -2.14 -12.58 -4.41
N CYS A 303 -1.33 -11.59 -4.77
CA CYS A 303 -1.57 -10.72 -5.92
C CYS A 303 -1.51 -11.50 -7.24
N LEU A 304 -0.49 -12.36 -7.43
CA LEU A 304 -0.34 -13.17 -8.63
C LEU A 304 -1.49 -14.19 -8.77
N ALA A 305 -1.82 -14.89 -7.69
CA ALA A 305 -2.88 -15.89 -7.70
C ALA A 305 -4.26 -15.27 -7.95
N ASN A 306 -4.58 -14.15 -7.32
CA ASN A 306 -5.86 -13.47 -7.53
C ASN A 306 -5.99 -12.85 -8.92
N ALA A 307 -4.91 -12.29 -9.46
CA ALA A 307 -4.92 -11.74 -10.81
C ALA A 307 -5.10 -12.82 -11.90
N ASN A 308 -4.59 -14.05 -11.68
CA ASN A 308 -4.60 -15.08 -12.72
C ASN A 308 -5.74 -16.10 -12.57
N TRP A 309 -6.08 -16.54 -11.36
CA TRP A 309 -7.13 -17.55 -11.12
C TRP A 309 -8.06 -17.23 -9.95
N GLY A 310 -8.06 -15.99 -9.47
CA GLY A 310 -9.00 -15.51 -8.46
C GLY A 310 -10.41 -15.26 -8.96
N THR A 311 -11.20 -14.62 -8.10
CA THR A 311 -12.53 -14.11 -8.44
C THR A 311 -12.45 -12.82 -9.26
N ALA A 312 -11.41 -12.01 -9.03
CA ALA A 312 -11.16 -10.73 -9.72
C ALA A 312 -9.96 -10.85 -10.67
N GLN A 313 -10.06 -11.74 -11.67
CA GLN A 313 -9.01 -11.93 -12.66
C GLN A 313 -8.72 -10.66 -13.47
N VAL A 314 -7.48 -10.56 -13.96
CA VAL A 314 -7.01 -9.45 -14.78
C VAL A 314 -6.48 -9.99 -16.10
N ASP A 315 -7.24 -9.81 -17.17
CA ASP A 315 -6.91 -10.36 -18.50
C ASP A 315 -5.64 -9.74 -19.08
N ALA A 316 -5.38 -8.45 -18.81
CA ALA A 316 -4.24 -7.71 -19.34
C ALA A 316 -2.85 -8.31 -18.96
N VAL A 317 -2.78 -9.06 -17.86
CA VAL A 317 -1.54 -9.68 -17.36
C VAL A 317 -1.60 -11.20 -17.30
N ARG A 318 -2.68 -11.80 -17.82
CA ARG A 318 -2.93 -13.23 -17.77
C ARG A 318 -1.76 -14.00 -18.37
N CYS A 319 -1.32 -15.04 -17.68
CA CYS A 319 -0.24 -15.90 -18.12
C CYS A 319 -0.53 -17.37 -17.83
N SER A 320 0.29 -18.25 -18.39
CA SER A 320 0.23 -19.66 -18.05
C SER A 320 0.55 -19.83 -16.56
N PRO A 321 -0.28 -20.54 -15.77
CA PRO A 321 -0.02 -20.78 -14.36
C PRO A 321 1.36 -21.40 -14.10
N ALA A 322 1.88 -22.20 -15.03
CA ALA A 322 3.23 -22.76 -14.98
C ALA A 322 4.33 -21.70 -14.74
N SER A 323 4.17 -20.49 -15.31
CA SER A 323 5.14 -19.39 -15.17
C SER A 323 5.15 -18.74 -13.78
N ILE A 324 4.11 -18.96 -12.99
CA ILE A 324 3.98 -18.45 -11.61
C ILE A 324 4.34 -19.54 -10.60
N ILE A 325 4.02 -20.80 -10.89
CA ILE A 325 4.27 -21.94 -10.00
C ILE A 325 5.77 -22.10 -9.71
N GLU A 326 6.65 -21.90 -10.69
CA GLU A 326 8.10 -22.06 -10.47
C GLU A 326 8.65 -21.02 -9.47
N PRO A 327 8.40 -19.70 -9.61
CA PRO A 327 8.74 -18.74 -8.57
C PRO A 327 8.09 -19.02 -7.21
N MET A 328 6.85 -19.53 -7.17
CA MET A 328 6.22 -19.95 -5.92
C MET A 328 6.99 -21.12 -5.28
N ARG A 329 7.47 -22.09 -6.06
CA ARG A 329 8.29 -23.22 -5.61
C ARG A 329 9.61 -22.77 -4.99
N THR A 330 10.20 -21.67 -5.48
CA THR A 330 11.35 -21.05 -4.81
C THR A 330 10.95 -20.42 -3.48
N ALA A 331 9.83 -19.70 -3.43
CA ALA A 331 9.38 -18.98 -2.25
C ALA A 331 8.96 -19.90 -1.08
N ILE A 332 8.39 -21.09 -1.34
CA ILE A 332 7.93 -21.99 -0.27
C ILE A 332 9.05 -22.50 0.65
N GLN A 333 10.31 -22.43 0.24
CA GLN A 333 11.44 -22.92 1.04
C GLN A 333 11.80 -21.99 2.22
N VAL A 334 11.28 -20.76 2.19
CA VAL A 334 11.58 -19.69 3.15
C VAL A 334 10.86 -19.91 4.48
N ASP A 335 9.58 -20.25 4.46
CA ASP A 335 8.73 -20.32 5.65
C ASP A 335 7.48 -21.21 5.42
N GLU A 336 7.08 -21.97 6.43
CA GLU A 336 5.94 -22.89 6.37
C GLU A 336 4.61 -22.17 6.13
N THR A 337 4.45 -20.92 6.58
CA THR A 337 3.23 -20.13 6.34
C THR A 337 3.13 -19.69 4.88
N ILE A 338 4.27 -19.43 4.23
CA ILE A 338 4.34 -19.12 2.79
C ILE A 338 3.98 -20.38 2.00
N CYS A 339 4.53 -21.54 2.38
CA CYS A 339 4.19 -22.82 1.78
C CYS A 339 2.69 -23.12 1.87
N TYR A 340 2.09 -22.89 3.04
CA TYR A 340 0.66 -23.06 3.24
C TYR A 340 -0.19 -22.16 2.32
N ASP A 341 0.16 -20.87 2.21
CA ASP A 341 -0.55 -19.93 1.33
C ASP A 341 -0.45 -20.36 -0.15
N VAL A 342 0.72 -20.82 -0.60
CA VAL A 342 0.89 -21.38 -1.95
C VAL A 342 0.00 -22.60 -2.14
N LEU A 343 0.00 -23.57 -1.22
CA LEU A 343 -0.86 -24.75 -1.32
C LEU A 343 -2.35 -24.36 -1.38
N PHE A 344 -2.77 -23.36 -0.61
CA PHE A 344 -4.14 -22.84 -0.66
C PHE A 344 -4.50 -22.30 -2.05
N ASP A 345 -3.64 -21.46 -2.64
CA ASP A 345 -3.87 -20.88 -3.96
C ASP A 345 -3.81 -21.93 -5.09
N ILE A 346 -2.94 -22.95 -4.95
CA ILE A 346 -2.84 -24.07 -5.89
C ILE A 346 -4.06 -24.99 -5.79
N ARG A 347 -4.55 -25.26 -4.59
CA ARG A 347 -5.81 -25.99 -4.41
C ARG A 347 -6.95 -25.27 -5.13
N ARG A 348 -7.05 -23.95 -4.99
CA ARG A 348 -8.06 -23.14 -5.68
C ARG A 348 -7.92 -23.21 -7.21
N LEU A 349 -6.69 -23.15 -7.72
CA LEU A 349 -6.39 -23.33 -9.15
C LEU A 349 -6.91 -24.69 -9.67
N ILE A 350 -6.57 -25.78 -8.98
CA ILE A 350 -6.96 -27.15 -9.38
C ILE A 350 -8.47 -27.34 -9.27
N GLN A 351 -9.11 -26.85 -8.20
CA GLN A 351 -10.56 -26.96 -8.04
C GLN A 351 -11.33 -26.21 -9.13
N LYS A 352 -10.83 -25.05 -9.58
CA LYS A 352 -11.50 -24.21 -10.57
C LYS A 352 -11.20 -24.62 -12.02
N TYR A 353 -9.96 -25.02 -12.30
CA TYR A 353 -9.47 -25.22 -13.68
C TYR A 353 -8.85 -26.59 -13.93
N GLY A 354 -8.86 -27.51 -12.96
CA GLY A 354 -8.13 -28.78 -13.03
C GLY A 354 -8.37 -29.61 -14.29
N ARG A 355 -9.60 -29.57 -14.83
CA ARG A 355 -9.97 -30.28 -16.06
C ARG A 355 -9.35 -29.72 -17.33
N ASP A 356 -9.02 -28.42 -17.32
CA ASP A 356 -8.54 -27.66 -18.48
C ASP A 356 -7.07 -27.22 -18.30
N LEU A 357 -6.40 -27.69 -17.24
CA LEU A 357 -4.99 -27.36 -17.00
C LEU A 357 -4.09 -28.01 -18.06
N GLN A 358 -3.21 -27.20 -18.63
CA GLN A 358 -2.23 -27.64 -19.62
C GLN A 358 -1.24 -28.67 -19.03
N HIS A 359 -0.76 -29.59 -19.86
CA HIS A 359 0.24 -30.62 -19.52
C HIS A 359 1.44 -30.03 -18.76
N MET A 360 2.03 -28.95 -19.28
CA MET A 360 3.19 -28.29 -18.65
C MET A 360 2.88 -27.74 -17.26
N THR A 361 1.66 -27.23 -17.04
CA THR A 361 1.23 -26.77 -15.71
C THR A 361 1.16 -27.93 -14.73
N TRP A 362 0.66 -29.09 -15.15
CA TRP A 362 0.63 -30.27 -14.30
C TRP A 362 2.02 -30.77 -13.93
N ILE A 363 2.99 -30.76 -14.85
CA ILE A 363 4.39 -31.10 -14.54
C ILE A 363 4.91 -30.18 -13.42
N LYS A 364 4.72 -28.86 -13.55
CA LYS A 364 5.14 -27.89 -12.53
C LYS A 364 4.43 -28.05 -11.19
N LEU A 365 3.16 -28.46 -11.20
CA LEU A 365 2.42 -28.80 -9.98
C LEU A 365 3.00 -30.02 -9.28
N VAL A 366 3.31 -31.08 -10.02
CA VAL A 366 3.95 -32.30 -9.46
C VAL A 366 5.31 -31.95 -8.85
N GLU A 367 6.14 -31.20 -9.57
CA GLU A 367 7.43 -30.72 -9.08
C GLU A 367 7.28 -29.91 -7.78
N LEU A 368 6.31 -29.01 -7.71
CA LEU A 368 5.98 -28.25 -6.50
C LEU A 368 5.60 -29.20 -5.35
N PHE A 369 4.70 -30.16 -5.58
CA PHE A 369 4.27 -31.11 -4.56
C PHE A 369 5.43 -31.97 -4.06
N GLU A 370 6.32 -32.39 -4.95
CA GLU A 370 7.52 -33.14 -4.57
C GLU A 370 8.37 -32.34 -3.58
N THR A 371 8.63 -31.06 -3.85
CA THR A 371 9.37 -30.17 -2.95
C THR A 371 8.68 -29.99 -1.61
N VAL A 372 7.35 -29.88 -1.60
CA VAL A 372 6.60 -29.78 -0.35
C VAL A 372 6.71 -31.07 0.46
N ILE A 373 6.65 -32.24 -0.18
CA ILE A 373 6.86 -33.53 0.49
C ILE A 373 8.26 -33.57 1.13
N ASP A 374 9.29 -33.20 0.38
CA ASP A 374 10.67 -33.14 0.89
C ASP A 374 10.79 -32.19 2.09
N LEU A 375 10.19 -31.00 2.02
CA LEU A 375 10.19 -30.04 3.11
C LEU A 375 9.46 -30.57 4.36
N CYS A 376 8.33 -31.26 4.20
CA CYS A 376 7.62 -31.90 5.30
C CYS A 376 8.41 -33.05 5.93
N GLU A 377 9.27 -33.75 5.17
CA GLU A 377 10.13 -34.82 5.71
C GLU A 377 11.35 -34.26 6.44
N GLN A 378 11.91 -33.16 5.92
CA GLN A 378 13.12 -32.54 6.47
C GLN A 378 12.83 -31.62 7.66
N ARG A 379 11.64 -31.00 7.73
CA ARG A 379 11.31 -29.95 8.70
C ARG A 379 9.95 -30.19 9.37
N SER A 380 9.96 -30.28 10.70
CA SER A 380 8.76 -30.64 11.48
C SER A 380 7.64 -29.59 11.41
N GLU A 381 8.01 -28.32 11.25
CA GLU A 381 7.11 -27.17 11.17
C GLU A 381 6.27 -27.21 9.87
N TYR A 382 6.90 -27.65 8.78
CA TYR A 382 6.25 -27.84 7.49
C TYR A 382 5.25 -29.00 7.54
N ALA A 383 5.62 -30.13 8.16
CA ALA A 383 4.69 -31.24 8.35
C ALA A 383 3.43 -30.78 9.12
N LYS A 384 3.60 -30.13 10.27
CA LYS A 384 2.48 -29.64 11.09
C LYS A 384 1.53 -28.70 10.35
N THR A 385 2.08 -27.83 9.49
CA THR A 385 1.31 -26.77 8.84
C THR A 385 0.75 -27.17 7.48
N CYS A 386 1.53 -27.87 6.66
CA CYS A 386 1.25 -28.06 5.22
C CYS A 386 0.71 -29.44 4.87
N GLU A 387 1.01 -30.47 5.66
CA GLU A 387 0.77 -31.88 5.30
C GLU A 387 -0.69 -32.20 5.01
N ASN A 388 -1.60 -31.72 5.86
CA ASN A 388 -3.04 -31.90 5.65
C ASN A 388 -3.52 -31.24 4.34
N SER A 389 -3.04 -30.04 4.04
CA SER A 389 -3.39 -29.32 2.82
C SER A 389 -2.84 -30.05 1.58
N LEU A 390 -1.57 -30.46 1.63
CA LEU A 390 -0.91 -31.24 0.58
C LEU A 390 -1.68 -32.54 0.29
N HIS A 391 -2.03 -33.30 1.33
CA HIS A 391 -2.75 -34.55 1.15
C HIS A 391 -4.14 -34.37 0.56
N GLN A 392 -4.86 -33.30 0.92
CA GLN A 392 -6.14 -32.94 0.30
C GLN A 392 -5.97 -32.61 -1.18
N ILE A 393 -4.92 -31.88 -1.55
CA ILE A 393 -4.62 -31.57 -2.96
C ILE A 393 -4.27 -32.84 -3.73
N LEU A 394 -3.44 -33.73 -3.19
CA LEU A 394 -3.12 -35.01 -3.82
C LEU A 394 -4.37 -35.88 -4.04
N LEU A 395 -5.32 -35.89 -3.11
CA LEU A 395 -6.61 -36.57 -3.30
C LEU A 395 -7.44 -35.96 -4.43
N LEU A 396 -7.46 -34.63 -4.57
CA LEU A 396 -8.11 -33.96 -5.70
C LEU A 396 -7.43 -34.33 -7.02
N THR A 397 -6.10 -34.38 -7.05
CA THR A 397 -5.32 -34.79 -8.23
C THR A 397 -5.59 -36.26 -8.60
N GLU A 398 -5.67 -37.16 -7.62
CA GLU A 398 -6.05 -38.56 -7.86
C GLU A 398 -7.46 -38.70 -8.42
N GLN A 399 -8.40 -37.87 -7.97
CA GLN A 399 -9.75 -37.86 -8.52
C GLN A 399 -9.73 -37.39 -9.97
N LEU A 400 -9.01 -36.31 -10.29
CA LEU A 400 -8.85 -35.83 -11.66
C LEU A 400 -8.19 -36.86 -12.57
N TYR A 401 -7.25 -37.65 -12.06
CA TYR A 401 -6.68 -38.78 -12.81
C TYR A 401 -7.72 -39.87 -13.06
N SER A 402 -8.50 -40.23 -12.03
CA SER A 402 -9.58 -41.23 -12.14
C SER A 402 -10.66 -40.80 -13.15
N ASP A 403 -10.90 -39.50 -13.26
CA ASP A 403 -11.86 -38.89 -14.19
C ASP A 403 -11.27 -38.64 -15.60
N GLY A 404 -10.00 -38.98 -15.87
CA GLY A 404 -9.35 -38.80 -17.16
C GLY A 404 -8.94 -37.36 -17.50
N HIS A 405 -8.89 -36.49 -16.49
CA HIS A 405 -8.59 -35.05 -16.61
C HIS A 405 -7.19 -34.66 -16.10
N PHE A 406 -6.41 -35.61 -15.58
CA PHE A 406 -5.03 -35.34 -15.20
C PHE A 406 -4.13 -35.28 -16.43
N GLY A 407 -3.50 -34.12 -16.63
CA GLY A 407 -2.75 -33.84 -17.86
C GLY A 407 -1.29 -34.25 -17.85
N ALA A 408 -0.72 -34.72 -16.74
CA ALA A 408 0.69 -35.18 -16.66
C ALA A 408 0.80 -36.71 -16.74
N PRO A 409 2.02 -37.25 -17.00
CA PRO A 409 2.24 -38.69 -17.00
C PRO A 409 1.81 -39.31 -15.66
N PRO A 410 1.01 -40.39 -15.65
CA PRO A 410 0.51 -40.98 -14.40
C PRO A 410 1.63 -41.47 -13.48
N ASP A 411 2.79 -41.84 -14.04
CA ASP A 411 3.97 -42.23 -13.27
C ASP A 411 4.37 -41.16 -12.26
N LEU A 412 4.36 -39.88 -12.65
CA LEU A 412 4.71 -38.76 -11.77
C LEU A 412 3.77 -38.64 -10.56
N LEU A 413 2.47 -38.86 -10.76
CA LEU A 413 1.49 -38.84 -9.66
C LEU A 413 1.75 -40.01 -8.69
N TYR A 414 1.99 -41.20 -9.24
CA TYR A 414 2.21 -42.38 -8.43
C TYR A 414 3.58 -42.38 -7.75
N ASP A 415 4.60 -41.75 -8.33
CA ASP A 415 5.89 -41.47 -7.69
C ASP A 415 5.70 -40.58 -6.45
N LEU A 416 4.87 -39.53 -6.53
CA LEU A 416 4.53 -38.68 -5.37
C LEU A 416 3.80 -39.46 -4.28
N ILE A 417 2.78 -40.26 -4.65
CA ILE A 417 2.03 -41.08 -3.70
C ILE A 417 2.94 -42.10 -3.03
N GLU A 418 3.87 -42.67 -3.79
CA GLU A 418 4.85 -43.63 -3.31
C GLU A 418 5.84 -42.98 -2.33
N LYS A 419 6.28 -41.74 -2.57
CA LYS A 419 7.16 -40.98 -1.68
C LYS A 419 6.54 -40.76 -0.30
N CYS A 420 5.24 -40.47 -0.24
CA CYS A 420 4.53 -40.22 1.03
C CYS A 420 3.61 -41.37 1.49
N ALA A 421 3.79 -42.59 0.99
CA ALA A 421 2.84 -43.71 1.14
C ALA A 421 2.47 -44.07 2.59
N ASP A 422 3.39 -43.91 3.54
CA ASP A 422 3.14 -44.24 4.95
C ASP A 422 2.09 -43.33 5.60
N ARG A 423 1.94 -42.11 5.07
CA ARG A 423 1.06 -41.06 5.58
C ARG A 423 -0.22 -40.89 4.75
N ARG A 424 -0.34 -41.66 3.65
CA ARG A 424 -1.52 -41.67 2.76
C ARG A 424 -2.63 -42.60 3.26
N PRO A 425 -3.90 -42.37 2.85
CA PRO A 425 -4.99 -43.31 3.07
C PRO A 425 -4.80 -44.60 2.27
N ASP A 426 -5.36 -45.70 2.76
CA ASP A 426 -5.14 -47.02 2.17
C ASP A 426 -5.71 -47.16 0.76
N THR A 427 -6.82 -46.46 0.48
CA THR A 427 -7.42 -46.37 -0.85
C THR A 427 -6.44 -45.84 -1.92
N SER A 428 -5.66 -44.82 -1.57
CA SER A 428 -4.64 -44.19 -2.44
C SER A 428 -3.47 -45.16 -2.68
N VAL A 429 -2.98 -45.82 -1.61
CA VAL A 429 -1.86 -46.77 -1.71
C VAL A 429 -2.27 -48.05 -2.45
N VAL A 430 -3.50 -48.51 -2.30
CA VAL A 430 -4.05 -49.65 -3.07
C VAL A 430 -4.13 -49.32 -4.56
N LYS A 431 -4.53 -48.09 -4.93
CA LYS A 431 -4.51 -47.61 -6.32
C LYS A 431 -3.08 -47.56 -6.88
N LEU A 432 -2.10 -47.11 -6.08
CA LEU A 432 -0.68 -47.15 -6.44
C LEU A 432 -0.22 -48.58 -6.73
N ILE A 433 -0.47 -49.53 -5.81
CA ILE A 433 -0.11 -50.94 -5.98
C ILE A 433 -0.73 -51.50 -7.27
N GLN A 434 -2.01 -51.20 -7.52
CA GLN A 434 -2.71 -51.63 -8.72
C GLN A 434 -2.08 -51.06 -9.99
N TYR A 435 -1.79 -49.76 -10.01
CA TYR A 435 -1.16 -49.11 -11.17
C TYR A 435 0.22 -49.71 -11.45
N ARG A 436 1.08 -49.85 -10.44
CA ARG A 436 2.39 -50.49 -10.60
C ARG A 436 2.28 -51.92 -11.09
N SER A 437 1.32 -52.69 -10.55
CA SER A 437 1.10 -54.07 -11.01
C SER A 437 0.70 -54.18 -12.48
N MET A 438 -0.10 -53.24 -13.00
CA MET A 438 -0.48 -53.21 -14.41
C MET A 438 0.71 -52.89 -15.33
N ASN A 439 1.68 -52.11 -14.84
CA ASN A 439 2.89 -51.76 -15.58
C ASN A 439 4.01 -52.81 -15.47
N LEU A 440 3.89 -53.77 -14.54
CA LEU A 440 4.78 -54.92 -14.42
C LEU A 440 4.40 -55.97 -15.48
N THR A 441 4.89 -55.76 -16.71
CA THR A 441 4.71 -56.72 -17.80
C THR A 441 6.03 -57.42 -18.09
N PRO A 442 6.04 -58.67 -18.58
CA PRO A 442 7.28 -59.36 -18.99
C PRO A 442 8.06 -58.63 -20.09
N LEU A 443 7.44 -57.64 -20.73
CA LEU A 443 7.99 -56.81 -21.79
C LEU A 443 8.75 -55.58 -21.24
N THR A 444 8.56 -55.20 -19.97
CA THR A 444 9.31 -54.11 -19.36
C THR A 444 10.65 -54.61 -18.81
N PRO A 445 11.76 -53.89 -19.06
CA PRO A 445 13.05 -54.26 -18.50
C PRO A 445 12.98 -54.23 -16.97
N ASN A 446 13.65 -55.19 -16.32
CA ASN A 446 13.71 -55.32 -14.86
C ASN A 446 12.36 -55.55 -14.15
N TRP A 447 11.36 -56.10 -14.83
CA TRP A 447 10.05 -56.38 -14.22
C TRP A 447 10.12 -57.28 -12.98
N ILE A 448 11.00 -58.30 -12.94
CA ILE A 448 11.18 -59.18 -11.77
C ILE A 448 11.74 -58.41 -10.56
N PRO A 449 12.89 -57.69 -10.66
CA PRO A 449 13.37 -56.82 -9.59
C PRO A 449 12.32 -55.81 -9.08
N SER A 450 11.60 -55.13 -9.99
CA SER A 450 10.58 -54.14 -9.63
C SER A 450 9.39 -54.78 -8.91
N MET A 451 8.96 -55.97 -9.34
CA MET A 451 7.92 -56.75 -8.65
C MET A 451 8.37 -57.13 -7.23
N LEU A 452 9.60 -57.64 -7.08
CA LEU A 452 10.15 -58.01 -5.77
C LEU A 452 10.25 -56.80 -4.84
N GLN A 453 10.63 -55.63 -5.35
CA GLN A 453 10.68 -54.39 -4.57
C GLN A 453 9.28 -53.98 -4.07
N LEU A 454 8.28 -54.02 -4.97
CA LEU A 454 6.89 -53.70 -4.61
C LEU A 454 6.35 -54.65 -3.54
N VAL A 455 6.59 -55.95 -3.69
CA VAL A 455 6.18 -56.96 -2.70
C VAL A 455 6.86 -56.70 -1.37
N ARG A 456 8.19 -56.58 -1.34
CA ARG A 456 8.95 -56.34 -0.10
C ARG A 456 8.49 -55.10 0.65
N ARG A 457 8.14 -54.03 -0.06
CA ARG A 457 7.71 -52.76 0.55
C ARG A 457 6.37 -52.88 1.27
N TYR A 458 5.42 -53.63 0.72
CA TYR A 458 4.03 -53.65 1.19
C TYR A 458 3.57 -54.97 1.83
N SER A 459 4.39 -56.04 1.77
CA SER A 459 4.08 -57.34 2.38
C SER A 459 4.50 -57.46 3.85
N HIS A 460 5.29 -56.51 4.36
CA HIS A 460 5.82 -56.54 5.74
C HIS A 460 4.70 -56.47 6.78
N GLU A 461 4.86 -57.13 7.93
CA GLU A 461 3.81 -57.20 8.97
C GLU A 461 3.41 -55.84 9.54
N SER A 462 4.33 -54.88 9.54
CA SER A 462 4.10 -53.49 9.96
C SER A 462 3.19 -52.69 9.01
N GLN A 463 2.91 -53.21 7.81
CA GLN A 463 2.01 -52.55 6.85
C GLN A 463 0.55 -52.87 7.17
N ARG A 464 -0.34 -51.93 6.80
CA ARG A 464 -1.77 -52.06 7.06
C ARG A 464 -2.37 -53.26 6.30
N PRO A 465 -3.34 -53.99 6.89
CA PRO A 465 -3.86 -55.25 6.33
C PRO A 465 -4.40 -55.14 4.89
N GLU A 466 -5.05 -54.03 4.54
CA GLU A 466 -5.60 -53.82 3.20
C GLU A 466 -4.50 -53.74 2.12
N ARG A 467 -3.39 -53.05 2.42
CA ARG A 467 -2.22 -52.93 1.53
C ARG A 467 -1.56 -54.28 1.32
N ARG A 468 -1.37 -55.03 2.42
CA ARG A 468 -0.81 -56.38 2.42
C ARG A 468 -1.67 -57.35 1.58
N SER A 469 -2.98 -57.36 1.81
CA SER A 469 -3.91 -58.21 1.06
C SER A 469 -3.84 -57.94 -0.44
N LYS A 470 -3.79 -56.67 -0.85
CA LYS A 470 -3.68 -56.30 -2.27
C LYS A 470 -2.39 -56.79 -2.90
N VAL A 471 -1.25 -56.64 -2.22
CA VAL A 471 0.06 -57.09 -2.72
C VAL A 471 0.16 -58.62 -2.78
N CYS A 472 -0.36 -59.34 -1.79
CA CYS A 472 -0.32 -60.81 -1.82
C CYS A 472 -1.09 -61.40 -3.01
N ARG A 473 -2.17 -60.74 -3.46
CA ARG A 473 -2.92 -61.13 -4.69
C ARG A 473 -2.14 -60.92 -6.00
N LEU A 474 -0.95 -60.32 -5.95
CA LEU A 474 -0.07 -60.22 -7.13
C LEU A 474 0.85 -61.43 -7.27
N VAL A 475 1.06 -62.16 -6.17
CA VAL A 475 2.00 -63.30 -6.08
C VAL A 475 1.26 -64.63 -6.04
N LEU A 476 0.03 -64.63 -5.52
CA LEU A 476 -0.94 -65.72 -5.56
C LEU A 476 -1.85 -65.57 -6.78
#